data_AF-B0WYW2-F1
#
_entry.id   AF-B0WYW2-F1
#
_cell.length_a   1.000
_cell.length_b   1.000
_cell.length_c   1.000
_cell.angle_alpha   90.00
_cell.angle_beta   90.00
_cell.angle_gamma   90.00
#
_symmetry.space_group_name_H-M   'P 1'
#
loop_
_entity.id
_entity.type
_entity.pdbx_description
1 polymer ?
#
loop_
_entity_poly.entity_id
_entity_poly.type
_entity_poly.pdbx_seq_one_letter_code
_entity_poly.pdbx_strand_id
1 'polypeptide(L)'
;MKRSTYENVFVTVGTTQFEDLINMVTSEPVVTQLRRMGCRKLMLQVGRGKHPALAKSMCGPDIDVRFYDLKSSIAEDIRQADLVISHAGAGSCIEVLGAEKPLVVVVNERLMDNHQTELAEQLSKEGYLLYCTPTTLATTLEGSDFGQLKQFPPGSVADFISYLDAFMGF
;
A
#
# COMPACT_ATOMS: atom_id res chain seq x y z
N MET A 1 -14.95 11.47 -19.37
CA MET A 1 -13.82 10.67 -18.81
C MET A 1 -14.39 9.61 -17.89
N LYS A 2 -14.08 8.32 -18.13
CA LYS A 2 -14.40 7.26 -17.15
C LYS A 2 -13.51 7.52 -15.93
N ARG A 3 -14.10 7.70 -14.73
CA ARG A 3 -13.31 7.62 -13.49
C ARG A 3 -12.70 6.23 -13.43
N SER A 4 -11.39 6.13 -13.25
CA SER A 4 -10.73 4.85 -12.97
C SER A 4 -11.34 4.27 -11.69
N THR A 5 -11.83 3.04 -11.78
CA THR A 5 -12.36 2.29 -10.63
C THR A 5 -11.25 1.43 -10.07
N TYR A 6 -10.99 1.51 -8.77
CA TYR A 6 -9.99 0.69 -8.09
C TYR A 6 -10.68 -0.56 -7.53
N GLU A 7 -11.05 -1.48 -8.42
CA GLU A 7 -11.89 -2.65 -8.08
C GLU A 7 -11.14 -3.63 -7.17
N ASN A 8 -9.86 -3.86 -7.46
CA ASN A 8 -8.98 -4.76 -6.72
C ASN A 8 -7.94 -3.95 -5.95
N VAL A 9 -8.02 -3.99 -4.61
CA VAL A 9 -7.07 -3.30 -3.73
C VAL A 9 -6.24 -4.35 -2.99
N PHE A 10 -4.92 -4.21 -3.09
CA PHE A 10 -3.97 -5.06 -2.39
C PHE A 10 -3.30 -4.27 -1.27
N VAL A 11 -3.21 -4.87 -0.09
CA VAL A 11 -2.60 -4.28 1.10
C VAL A 11 -1.50 -5.20 1.59
N THR A 12 -0.32 -4.66 1.86
CA THR A 12 0.84 -5.44 2.30
C THR A 12 1.55 -4.75 3.47
N VAL A 13 1.83 -5.50 4.53
CA VAL A 13 2.72 -5.07 5.61
C VAL A 13 4.16 -5.56 5.38
N GLY A 14 4.41 -6.32 4.32
CA GLY A 14 5.68 -6.97 4.07
C GLY A 14 5.96 -8.06 5.10
N THR A 15 7.22 -8.18 5.52
CA THR A 15 7.64 -9.16 6.54
C THR A 15 7.46 -8.68 7.97
N THR A 16 7.02 -7.43 8.17
CA THR A 16 6.86 -6.82 9.49
C THR A 16 5.50 -7.17 10.09
N GLN A 17 5.28 -6.70 11.33
CA GLN A 17 3.97 -6.73 11.98
C GLN A 17 3.47 -5.29 12.08
N PHE A 18 2.36 -4.98 11.39
CA PHE A 18 1.74 -3.67 11.46
C PHE A 18 0.22 -3.77 11.59
N GLU A 19 -0.22 -4.14 12.79
CA GLU A 19 -1.65 -4.32 13.10
C GLU A 19 -2.44 -3.02 12.93
N ASP A 20 -1.84 -1.87 13.24
CA ASP A 20 -2.49 -0.56 13.07
C ASP A 20 -2.90 -0.30 11.61
N LEU A 21 -2.07 -0.68 10.63
CA LEU A 21 -2.44 -0.57 9.21
C LEU A 21 -3.62 -1.49 8.86
N ILE A 22 -3.58 -2.76 9.29
CA ILE A 22 -4.65 -3.73 9.00
C ILE A 22 -5.97 -3.30 9.65
N ASN A 23 -5.93 -2.89 10.91
CA ASN A 23 -7.10 -2.37 11.63
C ASN A 23 -7.65 -1.13 10.95
N MET A 24 -6.79 -0.23 10.51
CA MET A 24 -7.20 0.99 9.84
C MET A 24 -7.84 0.74 8.48
N VAL A 25 -7.25 -0.12 7.64
CA VAL A 25 -7.81 -0.43 6.31
C VAL A 25 -9.18 -1.09 6.41
N THR A 26 -9.42 -1.83 7.50
CA THR A 26 -10.71 -2.48 7.76
C THR A 26 -11.68 -1.62 8.56
N SER A 27 -11.29 -0.37 8.91
CA SER A 27 -12.14 0.57 9.63
C SER A 27 -13.23 1.17 8.72
N GLU A 28 -14.35 1.57 9.31
CA GLU A 28 -15.49 2.12 8.57
C GLU A 28 -15.12 3.34 7.69
N PRO A 29 -14.32 4.32 8.14
CA PRO A 29 -13.93 5.45 7.29
C PRO A 29 -13.18 5.01 6.02
N VAL A 30 -12.21 4.09 6.15
CA VAL A 30 -11.41 3.62 5.00
C VAL A 30 -12.25 2.73 4.09
N VAL A 31 -13.00 1.78 4.65
CA VAL A 31 -13.91 0.91 3.89
C VAL A 31 -14.92 1.73 3.09
N THR A 32 -15.49 2.79 3.68
CA THR A 32 -16.43 3.68 3.02
C THR A 32 -15.76 4.41 1.84
N GLN A 33 -14.50 4.86 1.99
CA GLN A 33 -13.75 5.45 0.88
C GLN A 33 -13.40 4.43 -0.21
N LEU A 34 -12.92 3.24 0.16
CA LEU A 34 -12.65 2.16 -0.79
C LEU A 34 -13.90 1.81 -1.61
N ARG A 35 -15.08 1.77 -0.97
CA ARG A 35 -16.35 1.54 -1.66
C ARG A 35 -16.68 2.65 -2.66
N ARG A 36 -16.46 3.93 -2.29
CA ARG A 36 -16.64 5.08 -3.20
C ARG A 36 -15.69 5.05 -4.40
N MET A 37 -14.48 4.52 -4.19
CA MET A 37 -13.48 4.28 -5.24
C MET A 37 -13.81 3.09 -6.16
N GLY A 38 -14.87 2.32 -5.83
CA GLY A 38 -15.33 1.18 -6.61
C GLY A 38 -14.71 -0.16 -6.20
N CYS A 39 -14.03 -0.23 -5.05
CA CYS A 39 -13.42 -1.46 -4.55
C CYS A 39 -14.47 -2.56 -4.32
N ARG A 40 -14.17 -3.76 -4.84
CA ARG A 40 -14.94 -4.99 -4.69
C ARG A 40 -14.12 -6.12 -4.10
N LYS A 41 -12.80 -6.07 -4.21
CA LYS A 41 -11.90 -7.08 -3.66
C LYS A 41 -10.79 -6.41 -2.88
N LEU A 42 -10.65 -6.84 -1.63
CA LEU A 42 -9.62 -6.37 -0.72
C LEU A 42 -8.75 -7.56 -0.31
N MET A 43 -7.51 -7.60 -0.80
CA MET A 43 -6.54 -8.63 -0.46
C MET A 43 -5.55 -8.08 0.58
N LEU A 44 -5.46 -8.71 1.74
CA LEU A 44 -4.59 -8.29 2.85
C LEU A 44 -3.46 -9.29 3.07
N GLN A 45 -2.22 -8.85 2.90
CA GLN A 45 -1.03 -9.58 3.33
C GLN A 45 -0.63 -9.08 4.72
N VAL A 46 -0.82 -9.93 5.74
CA VAL A 46 -0.70 -9.54 7.16
C VAL A 46 0.65 -9.89 7.81
N GLY A 47 1.58 -10.43 7.02
CA GLY A 47 2.96 -10.68 7.45
C GLY A 47 3.01 -11.70 8.58
N ARG A 48 3.63 -11.31 9.71
CA ARG A 48 3.67 -12.10 10.95
C ARG A 48 2.62 -11.67 11.98
N GLY A 49 1.69 -10.79 11.59
CA GLY A 49 0.64 -10.27 12.44
C GLY A 49 -0.51 -11.25 12.68
N LYS A 50 -1.49 -10.81 13.48
CA LYS A 50 -2.70 -11.59 13.73
C LYS A 50 -3.65 -11.56 12.54
N HIS A 51 -4.35 -12.67 12.31
CA HIS A 51 -5.42 -12.75 11.32
C HIS A 51 -6.56 -11.80 11.69
N PRO A 52 -7.00 -10.92 10.76
CA PRO A 52 -8.04 -9.95 11.05
C PRO A 52 -9.41 -10.64 10.95
N ALA A 53 -9.76 -11.40 11.99
CA ALA A 53 -10.99 -12.19 12.06
C ALA A 53 -12.27 -11.35 11.83
N LEU A 54 -12.22 -10.05 12.11
CA LEU A 54 -13.34 -9.13 11.97
C LEU A 54 -13.41 -8.40 10.63
N ALA A 55 -12.37 -8.49 9.77
CA ALA A 55 -12.29 -7.70 8.54
C ALA A 55 -13.50 -7.91 7.61
N LYS A 56 -13.95 -9.16 7.46
CA LYS A 56 -15.13 -9.51 6.65
C LYS A 56 -16.43 -8.90 7.19
N SER A 57 -16.58 -8.84 8.52
CA SER A 57 -17.77 -8.26 9.14
C SER A 57 -17.78 -6.73 8.99
N MET A 58 -16.61 -6.09 9.11
CA MET A 58 -16.47 -4.64 9.04
C MET A 58 -16.58 -4.07 7.62
N CYS A 59 -16.14 -4.82 6.60
CA CYS A 59 -16.20 -4.34 5.21
C CYS A 59 -17.60 -4.46 4.57
N GLY A 60 -18.48 -5.27 5.15
CA GLY A 60 -19.81 -5.58 4.62
C GLY A 60 -19.78 -6.55 3.43
N PRO A 61 -20.96 -6.92 2.89
CA PRO A 61 -21.08 -7.95 1.85
C PRO A 61 -20.58 -7.51 0.47
N ASP A 62 -20.39 -6.21 0.24
CA ASP A 62 -20.08 -5.66 -1.08
C ASP A 62 -18.60 -5.78 -1.47
N ILE A 63 -17.73 -6.07 -0.50
CA ILE A 63 -16.28 -6.19 -0.67
C ILE A 63 -15.86 -7.61 -0.24
N ASP A 64 -15.33 -8.40 -1.18
CA ASP A 64 -14.71 -9.69 -0.86
C ASP A 64 -13.35 -9.45 -0.21
N VAL A 65 -13.28 -9.67 1.11
CA VAL A 65 -12.05 -9.53 1.88
C VAL A 65 -11.36 -10.88 2.03
N ARG A 66 -10.12 -10.95 1.55
CA ARG A 66 -9.24 -12.12 1.71
C ARG A 66 -7.96 -11.69 2.39
N PHE A 67 -7.34 -12.60 3.12
CA PHE A 67 -6.06 -12.35 3.75
C PHE A 67 -5.17 -13.59 3.77
N TYR A 68 -3.86 -13.37 3.85
CA TYR A 68 -2.85 -14.40 4.05
C TYR A 68 -1.64 -13.81 4.79
N ASP A 69 -0.82 -14.68 5.39
CA ASP A 69 0.35 -14.26 6.17
C ASP A 69 1.51 -13.82 5.26
N LEU A 70 2.24 -14.80 4.74
CA LEU A 70 3.38 -14.60 3.84
C LEU A 70 3.26 -15.55 2.64
N LYS A 71 3.68 -15.06 1.47
CA LYS A 71 3.89 -15.85 0.25
C LYS A 71 5.34 -15.67 -0.18
N SER A 72 5.84 -16.60 -0.98
CA SER A 72 7.16 -16.50 -1.61
C SER A 72 7.29 -15.31 -2.55
N SER A 73 6.17 -14.81 -3.10
CA SER A 73 6.11 -13.60 -3.92
C SER A 73 4.74 -12.95 -3.81
N ILE A 74 4.72 -11.62 -3.85
CA ILE A 74 3.51 -10.79 -3.94
C ILE A 74 3.29 -10.23 -5.36
N ALA A 75 4.15 -10.59 -6.32
CA ALA A 75 4.12 -10.02 -7.67
C ALA A 75 2.80 -10.28 -8.40
N GLU A 76 2.17 -11.43 -8.19
CA GLU A 76 0.85 -11.70 -8.77
C GLU A 76 -0.25 -10.84 -8.15
N ASP A 77 -0.23 -10.67 -6.82
CA ASP A 77 -1.18 -9.83 -6.09
C ASP A 77 -1.04 -8.36 -6.54
N ILE A 78 0.19 -7.86 -6.72
CA ILE A 78 0.48 -6.54 -7.28
C ILE A 78 -0.05 -6.40 -8.72
N ARG A 79 0.20 -7.38 -9.59
CA ARG A 79 -0.27 -7.32 -10.99
C ARG A 79 -1.79 -7.25 -11.09
N GLN A 80 -2.50 -7.99 -10.25
CA GLN A 80 -3.96 -8.03 -10.21
C GLN A 80 -4.58 -6.80 -9.53
N ALA A 81 -3.82 -6.07 -8.72
CA ALA A 81 -4.29 -4.88 -8.03
C ALA A 81 -4.41 -3.67 -8.98
N ASP A 82 -5.44 -2.87 -8.75
CA ASP A 82 -5.61 -1.55 -9.35
C ASP A 82 -4.98 -0.46 -8.45
N LEU A 83 -4.86 -0.75 -7.15
CA LEU A 83 -4.22 0.08 -6.13
C LEU A 83 -3.51 -0.80 -5.11
N VAL A 84 -2.29 -0.42 -4.72
CA VAL A 84 -1.54 -1.06 -3.64
C VAL A 84 -1.36 -0.11 -2.46
N ILE A 85 -1.67 -0.59 -1.26
CA ILE A 85 -1.42 0.09 0.01
C ILE A 85 -0.33 -0.70 0.75
N SER A 86 0.84 -0.09 0.98
CA SER A 86 1.98 -0.77 1.57
C SER A 86 2.45 -0.08 2.84
N HIS A 87 2.85 -0.83 3.87
CA HIS A 87 3.82 -0.30 4.83
C HIS A 87 5.11 0.05 4.06
N ALA A 88 5.87 1.10 4.40
CA ALA A 88 7.05 1.53 3.61
C ALA A 88 8.27 0.59 3.67
N GLY A 89 8.05 -0.72 3.60
CA GLY A 89 9.08 -1.68 3.26
C GLY A 89 9.58 -1.42 1.84
N ALA A 90 10.87 -1.11 1.71
CA ALA A 90 11.53 -0.79 0.45
C ALA A 90 11.31 -1.83 -0.65
N GLY A 91 11.40 -3.12 -0.33
CA GLY A 91 11.19 -4.20 -1.29
C GLY A 91 9.80 -4.18 -1.92
N SER A 92 8.76 -4.02 -1.09
CA SER A 92 7.37 -3.92 -1.58
C SER A 92 7.16 -2.65 -2.40
N CYS A 93 7.72 -1.51 -1.99
CA CYS A 93 7.64 -0.27 -2.78
C CYS A 93 8.26 -0.46 -4.18
N ILE A 94 9.42 -1.11 -4.28
CA ILE A 94 10.10 -1.39 -5.55
C ILE A 94 9.24 -2.27 -6.45
N GLU A 95 8.74 -3.39 -5.92
CA GLU A 95 7.94 -4.33 -6.71
C GLU A 95 6.69 -3.66 -7.27
N VAL A 96 6.05 -2.78 -6.50
CA VAL A 96 4.84 -2.05 -6.92
C VAL A 96 5.17 -0.97 -7.95
N LEU A 97 6.19 -0.15 -7.69
CA LEU A 97 6.63 0.90 -8.61
C LEU A 97 7.12 0.33 -9.94
N GLY A 98 7.86 -0.78 -9.89
CA GLY A 98 8.31 -1.50 -11.08
C GLY A 98 7.18 -2.19 -11.86
N ALA A 99 6.05 -2.47 -11.22
CA ALA A 99 4.84 -2.96 -11.85
C ALA A 99 3.92 -1.83 -12.37
N GLU A 100 4.35 -0.57 -12.28
CA GLU A 100 3.62 0.63 -12.68
C GLU A 100 2.23 0.75 -12.02
N LYS A 101 2.13 0.28 -10.77
CA LYS A 101 0.88 0.31 -10.01
C LYS A 101 0.83 1.54 -9.10
N PRO A 102 -0.35 2.19 -8.96
CA PRO A 102 -0.57 3.20 -7.93
C PRO A 102 -0.22 2.68 -6.55
N LEU A 103 0.60 3.43 -5.83
CA LEU A 103 1.11 3.06 -4.51
C LEU A 103 0.74 4.13 -3.47
N VAL A 104 0.10 3.70 -2.38
CA VAL A 104 -0.03 4.46 -1.14
C VAL A 104 0.85 3.81 -0.09
N VAL A 105 1.81 4.56 0.41
CA VAL A 105 2.67 4.15 1.50
C VAL A 105 2.07 4.60 2.82
N VAL A 106 1.94 3.68 3.76
CA VAL A 106 1.50 3.97 5.13
C VAL A 106 2.69 3.84 6.08
N VAL A 107 3.17 4.97 6.57
CA VAL A 107 4.31 5.03 7.50
C VAL A 107 3.86 4.73 8.92
N ASN A 108 4.65 3.96 9.65
CA ASN A 108 4.43 3.67 11.06
C ASN A 108 5.21 4.65 11.94
N GLU A 109 4.58 5.75 12.34
CA GLU A 109 5.23 6.78 13.18
C GLU A 109 5.77 6.27 14.52
N ARG A 110 5.37 5.06 14.97
CA ARG A 110 5.76 4.50 16.28
C ARG A 110 6.97 3.58 16.25
N LEU A 111 7.27 2.96 15.12
CA LEU A 111 8.24 1.85 15.03
C LEU A 111 9.22 1.98 13.87
N MET A 112 9.03 2.98 13.01
CA MET A 112 9.75 3.07 11.75
C MET A 112 11.07 3.81 11.93
N ASP A 113 12.14 3.25 11.38
CA ASP A 113 13.40 3.98 11.23
C ASP A 113 13.17 5.19 10.32
N ASN A 114 13.69 6.36 10.70
CA ASN A 114 13.51 7.62 9.96
C ASN A 114 13.81 7.47 8.46
N HIS A 115 14.72 6.57 8.10
CA HIS A 115 15.10 6.27 6.72
C HIS A 115 13.96 5.77 5.83
N GLN A 116 13.02 4.95 6.34
CA GLN A 116 11.91 4.46 5.52
C GLN A 116 10.87 5.57 5.28
N THR A 117 10.69 6.47 6.24
CA THR A 117 9.87 7.67 6.11
C THR A 117 10.48 8.64 5.10
N GLU A 118 11.78 8.92 5.22
CA GLU A 118 12.52 9.79 4.29
C GLU A 118 12.41 9.32 2.83
N LEU A 119 12.48 8.01 2.61
CA LEU A 119 12.26 7.41 1.29
C LEU A 119 10.84 7.68 0.75
N ALA A 120 9.82 7.44 1.58
CA ALA A 120 8.43 7.64 1.20
C ALA A 120 8.15 9.12 0.90
N GLU A 121 8.71 10.03 1.70
CA GLU A 121 8.64 11.48 1.49
C GLU A 121 9.28 11.89 0.17
N GLN A 122 10.48 11.42 -0.11
CA GLN A 122 11.19 11.76 -1.34
C GLN A 122 10.46 11.26 -2.59
N LEU A 123 10.03 10.00 -2.59
CA LEU A 123 9.27 9.43 -3.72
C LEU A 123 7.92 10.13 -3.90
N SER A 124 7.28 10.56 -2.81
CA SER A 124 6.05 11.33 -2.90
C SER A 124 6.27 12.73 -3.45
N LYS A 125 7.34 13.40 -3.02
CA LYS A 125 7.76 14.71 -3.54
C LYS A 125 8.09 14.68 -5.03
N GLU A 126 8.66 13.58 -5.50
CA GLU A 126 8.95 13.37 -6.92
C GLU A 126 7.70 12.99 -7.73
N GLY A 127 6.62 12.58 -7.05
CA GLY A 127 5.29 12.32 -7.60
C GLY A 127 5.06 10.87 -8.03
N TYR A 128 5.86 9.92 -7.53
CA TYR A 128 5.72 8.50 -7.86
C TYR A 128 4.72 7.76 -6.98
N LEU A 129 4.55 8.20 -5.73
CA LEU A 129 3.63 7.60 -4.77
C LEU A 129 2.99 8.65 -3.86
N LEU A 130 2.01 8.22 -3.09
CA LEU A 130 1.47 9.00 -1.98
C LEU A 130 1.88 8.36 -0.67
N TYR A 131 2.20 9.14 0.34
CA TYR A 131 2.46 8.62 1.67
C TYR A 131 1.47 9.22 2.68
N CYS A 132 1.17 8.46 3.72
CA CYS A 132 0.28 8.85 4.79
C CYS A 132 0.57 8.03 6.05
N THR A 133 -0.09 8.38 7.13
CA THR A 133 -0.13 7.61 8.38
C THR A 133 -1.43 6.80 8.44
N PRO A 134 -1.55 5.79 9.32
CA PRO A 134 -2.82 5.08 9.46
C PRO A 134 -4.01 6.05 9.67
N THR A 135 -3.86 7.04 10.54
CA THR A 135 -4.93 8.00 10.86
C THR A 135 -5.34 8.89 9.68
N THR A 136 -4.44 9.14 8.73
CA THR A 136 -4.68 10.00 7.55
C THR A 136 -5.00 9.21 6.28
N LEU A 137 -4.98 7.88 6.33
CA LEU A 137 -5.21 7.03 5.17
C LEU A 137 -6.55 7.33 4.48
N ALA A 138 -7.64 7.48 5.23
CA ALA A 138 -8.95 7.76 4.65
C ALA A 138 -8.98 9.09 3.89
N THR A 139 -8.38 10.15 4.45
CA THR A 139 -8.30 11.46 3.81
C THR A 139 -7.39 11.45 2.59
N THR A 140 -6.29 10.69 2.64
CA THR A 140 -5.41 10.50 1.48
C THR A 140 -6.18 9.83 0.37
N LEU A 141 -6.85 8.70 0.62
CA LEU A 141 -7.64 7.99 -0.39
C LEU A 141 -8.74 8.87 -1.02
N GLU A 142 -9.39 9.73 -0.23
CA GLU A 142 -10.43 10.65 -0.72
C GLU A 142 -9.88 11.77 -1.61
N GLY A 143 -8.74 12.36 -1.24
CA GLY A 143 -8.13 13.49 -1.96
C GLY A 143 -7.23 13.09 -3.14
N SER A 144 -6.97 11.81 -3.32
CA SER A 144 -5.99 11.32 -4.29
C SER A 144 -6.53 11.22 -5.71
N ASP A 145 -5.81 11.83 -6.66
CA ASP A 145 -5.93 11.50 -8.08
C ASP A 145 -4.74 10.63 -8.49
N PHE A 146 -4.88 9.31 -8.34
CA PHE A 146 -3.80 8.38 -8.70
C PHE A 146 -3.47 8.38 -10.20
N GLY A 147 -4.32 8.98 -11.05
CA GLY A 147 -4.01 9.18 -12.46
C GLY A 147 -2.92 10.21 -12.73
N GLN A 148 -2.55 11.03 -11.74
CA GLN A 148 -1.46 12.02 -11.82
C GLN A 148 -0.12 11.47 -11.34
N LEU A 149 -0.07 10.24 -10.81
CA LEU A 149 1.18 9.64 -10.36
C LEU A 149 2.08 9.39 -11.57
N LYS A 150 3.34 9.79 -11.43
CA LYS A 150 4.37 9.53 -12.45
C LYS A 150 4.69 8.04 -12.46
N GLN A 151 4.91 7.52 -13.66
CA GLN A 151 5.47 6.19 -13.81
C GLN A 151 6.92 6.18 -13.35
N PHE A 152 7.29 5.16 -12.59
CA PHE A 152 8.68 4.99 -12.15
C PHE A 152 9.55 4.62 -13.36
N PRO A 153 10.71 5.28 -13.58
CA PRO A 153 11.46 5.10 -14.81
C PRO A 153 11.99 3.67 -14.96
N PRO A 154 11.83 3.04 -16.15
CA PRO A 154 12.40 1.73 -16.41
C PRO A 154 13.93 1.81 -16.38
N GLY A 155 14.56 1.01 -15.50
CA GLY A 155 16.01 1.00 -15.26
C GLY A 155 16.44 1.67 -13.95
N SER A 156 15.64 2.59 -13.40
CA SER A 156 15.92 3.25 -12.12
C SER A 156 15.70 2.33 -10.91
N VAL A 157 15.18 1.12 -11.10
CA VAL A 157 15.04 0.13 -10.03
C VAL A 157 16.39 -0.26 -9.45
N ALA A 158 17.42 -0.45 -10.30
CA ALA A 158 18.77 -0.78 -9.82
C ALA A 158 19.43 0.40 -9.09
N ASP A 159 19.25 1.61 -9.61
CA ASP A 159 19.74 2.84 -8.97
C ASP A 159 19.03 3.09 -7.65
N PHE A 160 17.73 2.79 -7.58
CA PHE A 160 16.91 2.94 -6.39
C PHE A 160 17.22 1.86 -5.34
N ILE A 161 17.48 0.61 -5.75
CA ILE A 161 18.00 -0.43 -4.84
C ILE A 161 19.38 0.00 -4.31
N SER A 162 20.26 0.51 -5.17
CA SER A 162 21.58 0.99 -4.75
C SER A 162 21.49 2.18 -3.79
N TYR A 163 20.57 3.10 -4.05
CA TYR A 163 20.24 4.21 -3.15
C TYR A 163 19.72 3.67 -1.81
N LEU A 164 18.79 2.72 -1.83
CA LEU A 164 18.23 2.07 -0.64
C LEU A 164 19.28 1.35 0.19
N ASP A 165 20.16 0.55 -0.43
CA ASP A 165 21.23 -0.17 0.27
C ASP A 165 22.17 0.83 0.95
N ALA A 166 22.53 1.92 0.25
CA ALA A 166 23.35 2.99 0.80
C ALA A 166 22.65 3.78 1.93
N PHE A 167 21.32 3.91 1.88
CA PHE A 167 20.53 4.69 2.84
C PHE A 167 20.07 3.88 4.06
N MET A 168 19.86 2.57 3.89
CA MET A 168 19.45 1.62 4.94
C MET A 168 20.64 0.92 5.61
N GLY A 169 21.86 1.05 5.06
CA GLY A 169 23.09 0.57 5.68
C GLY A 169 23.24 -0.95 5.70
N PHE A 170 22.84 -1.63 4.63
CA PHE A 170 23.16 -3.06 4.43
C PHE A 170 24.57 -3.28 3.91
#